data_AF-A0A7W1CXZ2-F1
#
_entry.id   AF-A0A7W1CXZ2-F1
#
_cell.length_a   1.000
_cell.length_b   1.000
_cell.length_c   1.000
_cell.angle_alpha   90.00
_cell.angle_beta   90.00
_cell.angle_gamma   90.00
#
_symmetry.space_group_name_H-M   'P 1'
#
loop_
_entity.id
_entity.type
_entity.pdbx_description
1 polymer ?
#
loop_
_entity_poly.entity_id
_entity_poly.type
_entity_poly.pdbx_seq_one_letter_code
_entity_poly.pdbx_strand_id
1 'polypeptide(L)'
;MSVDSSGNQTNVGFSESASISADRRVVTFQSRATNLVANDTNNSWDIFVHELRATQPNDCISPTITASASTDSGADYVPDTWTNEDVKVTLSAQDNEGDSGLKDIRYSATGAQSISETIYDSQNLPPITTEGTMTLSYFATDNAGNQESPAKTLTVKIDKSAPTLDTDNSYRSALLMA
;
A
#
# COMPACT_ATOMS: atom_id res chain seq x y z
N MET A 1 -13.20 -27.01 -31.79
CA MET A 1 -13.74 -27.34 -30.45
C MET A 1 -14.02 -26.03 -29.76
N SER A 2 -15.24 -25.81 -29.25
CA SER A 2 -15.59 -24.63 -28.46
C SER A 2 -16.00 -25.06 -27.04
N VAL A 3 -15.95 -24.14 -26.08
CA VAL A 3 -16.27 -24.38 -24.67
C VAL A 3 -17.28 -23.33 -24.18
N ASP A 4 -18.15 -23.72 -23.25
CA ASP A 4 -19.05 -22.79 -22.54
C ASP A 4 -18.30 -21.98 -21.46
N SER A 5 -19.01 -21.07 -20.78
CA SER A 5 -18.44 -20.24 -19.72
C SER A 5 -18.04 -20.98 -18.43
N SER A 6 -18.33 -22.27 -18.35
CA SER A 6 -17.91 -23.18 -17.29
C SER A 6 -16.83 -24.17 -17.75
N GLY A 7 -16.33 -24.04 -18.99
CA GLY A 7 -15.29 -24.88 -19.57
C GLY A 7 -15.80 -26.20 -20.17
N ASN A 8 -17.11 -26.41 -20.30
CA ASN A 8 -17.66 -27.63 -20.91
C ASN A 8 -17.55 -27.55 -22.43
N GLN A 9 -17.06 -28.62 -23.05
CA GLN A 9 -16.96 -28.70 -24.50
C GLN A 9 -18.34 -28.81 -25.18
N THR A 10 -18.47 -28.20 -26.35
CA THR A 10 -19.65 -28.33 -27.22
C THR A 10 -19.96 -29.78 -27.57
N ASN A 11 -21.24 -30.17 -27.54
CA ASN A 11 -21.70 -31.53 -27.81
C ASN A 11 -21.71 -31.91 -29.31
N VAL A 12 -21.94 -30.94 -30.20
CA VAL A 12 -21.88 -31.08 -31.67
C VAL A 12 -21.59 -29.73 -32.35
N GLY A 13 -20.89 -29.72 -33.49
CA GLY A 13 -20.80 -28.56 -34.39
C GLY A 13 -19.40 -27.96 -34.59
N PHE A 14 -19.18 -27.36 -35.77
CA PHE A 14 -18.03 -26.51 -36.07
C PHE A 14 -18.26 -25.10 -35.51
N SER A 15 -17.21 -24.46 -35.03
CA SER A 15 -17.23 -23.04 -34.66
C SER A 15 -16.37 -22.25 -35.63
N GLU A 16 -16.89 -21.13 -36.10
CA GLU A 16 -16.25 -20.28 -37.11
C GLU A 16 -16.36 -18.80 -36.74
N SER A 17 -15.60 -17.95 -37.43
CA SER A 17 -15.68 -16.49 -37.32
C SER A 17 -15.45 -15.93 -35.92
N ALA A 18 -14.46 -16.46 -35.19
CA ALA A 18 -14.13 -15.95 -33.87
C ALA A 18 -13.56 -14.51 -33.96
N SER A 19 -14.02 -13.64 -33.06
CA SER A 19 -13.51 -12.28 -32.88
C SER A 19 -13.28 -12.01 -31.41
N ILE A 20 -12.26 -11.21 -31.10
CA ILE A 20 -11.97 -10.74 -29.74
C ILE A 20 -12.07 -9.23 -29.70
N SER A 21 -12.73 -8.70 -28.68
CA SER A 21 -12.79 -7.26 -28.45
C SER A 21 -11.39 -6.69 -28.22
N ALA A 22 -11.17 -5.41 -28.58
CA ALA A 22 -9.86 -4.78 -28.47
C ALA A 22 -9.32 -4.75 -27.02
N ASP A 23 -10.23 -4.71 -26.05
CA ASP A 23 -9.95 -4.78 -24.61
C ASP A 23 -9.78 -6.23 -24.08
N ARG A 24 -9.86 -7.24 -24.97
CA ARG A 24 -9.68 -8.68 -24.69
C ARG A 24 -10.65 -9.25 -23.65
N ARG A 25 -11.78 -8.58 -23.41
CA ARG A 25 -12.77 -8.97 -22.41
C ARG A 25 -13.90 -9.84 -22.96
N VAL A 26 -14.14 -9.78 -24.27
CA VAL A 26 -15.25 -10.46 -24.92
C VAL A 26 -14.75 -11.22 -26.13
N VAL A 27 -15.09 -12.50 -26.21
CA VAL A 27 -14.90 -13.34 -27.39
C VAL A 27 -16.27 -13.62 -27.98
N THR A 28 -16.45 -13.36 -29.27
CA THR A 28 -17.66 -13.74 -30.01
C THR A 28 -17.32 -14.82 -31.03
N PHE A 29 -18.21 -15.79 -31.20
CA PHE A 29 -18.05 -16.84 -32.20
C PHE A 29 -19.41 -17.38 -32.65
N GLN A 30 -19.45 -17.97 -33.84
CA GLN A 30 -20.65 -18.63 -34.35
C GLN A 30 -20.58 -20.13 -34.04
N SER A 31 -21.69 -20.73 -33.59
CA SER A 31 -21.78 -22.18 -33.39
C SER A 31 -23.18 -22.71 -33.63
N ARG A 32 -23.29 -24.03 -33.85
CA ARG A 32 -24.56 -24.79 -33.88
C ARG A 32 -24.79 -25.59 -32.60
N ALA A 33 -23.99 -25.34 -31.57
CA ALA A 33 -23.94 -26.18 -30.38
C ALA A 33 -25.09 -25.87 -29.42
N THR A 34 -26.01 -26.81 -29.31
CA THR A 34 -27.21 -26.78 -28.42
C THR A 34 -26.92 -26.80 -26.91
N ASN A 35 -25.65 -26.82 -26.50
CA ASN A 35 -25.29 -26.92 -25.09
C ASN A 35 -24.41 -25.77 -24.58
N LEU A 36 -24.27 -24.70 -25.36
CA LEU A 36 -23.50 -23.52 -24.95
C LEU A 36 -24.31 -22.52 -24.11
N VAL A 37 -25.64 -22.51 -24.29
CA VAL A 37 -26.58 -21.71 -23.48
C VAL A 37 -27.79 -22.58 -23.14
N ALA A 38 -28.29 -22.47 -21.91
CA ALA A 38 -29.50 -23.19 -21.49
C ALA A 38 -30.69 -22.85 -22.40
N ASN A 39 -31.40 -23.87 -22.89
CA ASN A 39 -32.55 -23.82 -23.81
C ASN A 39 -32.24 -23.54 -25.28
N ASP A 40 -30.97 -23.51 -25.70
CA ASP A 40 -30.64 -23.56 -27.12
C ASP A 40 -30.84 -24.98 -27.69
N THR A 41 -31.90 -25.21 -28.47
CA THR A 41 -32.32 -26.56 -28.91
C THR A 41 -32.58 -26.68 -30.41
N ASN A 42 -32.32 -25.61 -31.17
CA ASN A 42 -32.83 -25.47 -32.54
C ASN A 42 -31.86 -25.96 -33.64
N ASN A 43 -30.62 -26.34 -33.29
CA ASN A 43 -29.55 -26.73 -34.23
C ASN A 43 -29.26 -25.68 -35.34
N SER A 44 -29.59 -24.42 -35.10
CA SER A 44 -29.31 -23.30 -36.00
C SER A 44 -27.93 -22.71 -35.73
N TRP A 45 -27.44 -21.86 -36.64
CA TRP A 45 -26.28 -21.04 -36.36
C TRP A 45 -26.68 -19.88 -35.44
N ASP A 46 -26.07 -19.81 -34.27
CA ASP A 46 -26.25 -18.73 -33.31
C ASP A 46 -24.92 -18.02 -33.03
N ILE A 47 -25.00 -16.73 -32.70
CA ILE A 47 -23.86 -15.92 -32.25
C ILE A 47 -23.76 -16.03 -30.73
N PHE A 48 -22.66 -16.59 -30.25
CA PHE A 48 -22.37 -16.70 -28.82
C PHE A 48 -21.40 -15.59 -28.40
N VAL A 49 -21.62 -15.08 -27.20
CA VAL A 49 -20.76 -14.10 -26.54
C VAL A 49 -20.20 -14.75 -25.28
N HIS A 50 -18.89 -14.87 -25.19
CA HIS A 50 -18.19 -15.34 -24.02
C HIS A 50 -17.43 -14.17 -23.37
N GLU A 51 -17.81 -13.84 -22.14
CA GLU A 51 -17.08 -12.87 -21.34
C GLU A 51 -15.88 -13.55 -20.68
N LEU A 52 -14.69 -13.14 -21.07
CA LEU A 52 -13.47 -13.44 -20.34
C LEU A 52 -13.47 -12.54 -19.12
N ARG A 53 -13.77 -13.11 -17.94
CA ARG A 53 -13.57 -12.41 -16.68
C ARG A 53 -12.09 -12.11 -16.52
N ALA A 54 -11.67 -10.88 -16.85
CA ALA A 54 -10.49 -10.30 -16.23
C ALA A 54 -10.83 -10.19 -14.74
N THR A 55 -10.14 -10.94 -13.88
CA THR A 55 -10.39 -10.94 -12.42
C THR A 55 -10.16 -9.58 -11.77
N GLN A 56 -9.62 -8.61 -12.49
CA GLN A 56 -9.66 -7.17 -12.22
C GLN A 56 -9.29 -6.49 -13.55
N PRO A 57 -9.74 -5.26 -13.85
CA PRO A 57 -9.04 -4.46 -14.84
C PRO A 57 -7.55 -4.49 -14.49
N ASN A 58 -6.67 -4.53 -15.48
CA ASN A 58 -5.23 -4.54 -15.25
C ASN A 58 -4.86 -3.20 -14.59
N ASP A 59 -4.95 -3.17 -13.27
CA ASP A 59 -4.62 -2.02 -12.47
C ASP A 59 -3.11 -1.90 -12.50
N CYS A 60 -2.65 -0.77 -13.01
CA CYS A 60 -1.25 -0.43 -13.17
C CYS A 60 -0.89 0.80 -12.33
N ILE A 61 -1.79 1.28 -11.48
CA ILE A 61 -1.63 2.52 -10.74
C ILE A 61 -1.38 2.18 -9.28
N SER A 62 -0.14 2.41 -8.82
CA SER A 62 0.21 2.25 -7.40
C SER A 62 -0.69 3.10 -6.50
N PRO A 63 -1.04 2.63 -5.28
CA PRO A 63 -1.81 3.41 -4.31
C PRO A 63 -1.04 4.63 -3.79
N THR A 64 -1.74 5.54 -3.10
CA THR A 64 -1.15 6.75 -2.50
C THR A 64 -1.13 6.64 -0.97
N ILE A 65 0.05 6.71 -0.33
CA ILE A 65 0.17 6.76 1.14
C ILE A 65 0.47 8.16 1.69
N THR A 66 -0.02 8.47 2.89
CA THR A 66 0.30 9.66 3.69
C THR A 66 0.67 9.26 5.12
N ALA A 67 1.46 10.13 5.78
CA ALA A 67 1.84 9.98 7.18
C ALA A 67 1.51 11.25 7.95
N SER A 68 1.00 11.08 9.17
CA SER A 68 0.92 12.12 10.19
C SER A 68 1.62 11.64 11.46
N ALA A 69 2.02 12.57 12.31
CA ALA A 69 2.69 12.24 13.55
C ALA A 69 2.23 13.17 14.66
N SER A 70 2.20 12.65 15.89
CA SER A 70 1.91 13.42 17.09
C SER A 70 2.89 13.07 18.20
N THR A 71 3.08 13.99 19.13
CA THR A 71 3.84 13.73 20.35
C THR A 71 3.00 12.94 21.36
N ASP A 72 3.61 12.45 22.43
CA ASP A 72 2.90 11.66 23.45
C ASP A 72 1.79 12.45 24.15
N SER A 73 1.97 13.77 24.31
CA SER A 73 0.92 14.67 24.80
C SER A 73 -0.22 14.92 23.80
N GLY A 74 -0.10 14.41 22.57
CA GLY A 74 -1.12 14.51 21.52
C GLY A 74 -1.00 15.76 20.65
N ALA A 75 0.07 16.56 20.79
CA ALA A 75 0.33 17.68 19.90
C ALA A 75 0.82 17.20 18.53
N ASP A 76 0.48 17.93 17.46
CA ASP A 76 0.97 17.60 16.12
C ASP A 76 2.50 17.71 16.06
N TYR A 77 3.15 16.66 15.56
CA TYR A 77 4.60 16.63 15.36
C TYR A 77 4.93 17.07 13.93
N VAL A 78 5.75 18.11 13.80
CA VAL A 78 6.27 18.57 12.51
C VAL A 78 7.55 17.78 12.18
N PRO A 79 7.63 17.09 11.03
CA PRO A 79 8.80 16.33 10.65
C PRO A 79 10.09 17.17 10.64
N ASP A 80 11.22 16.53 10.92
CA ASP A 80 12.55 17.16 10.96
C ASP A 80 12.76 18.20 12.08
N THR A 81 11.78 18.38 12.97
CA THR A 81 11.89 19.23 14.17
C THR A 81 12.20 18.39 15.42
N TRP A 82 12.82 19.01 16.43
CA TRP A 82 13.12 18.34 17.69
C TRP A 82 11.93 18.38 18.65
N THR A 83 11.66 17.25 19.30
CA THR A 83 10.73 17.15 20.43
C THR A 83 11.40 16.46 21.61
N ASN A 84 10.94 16.76 22.82
CA ASN A 84 11.35 16.07 24.06
C ASN A 84 10.35 15.01 24.51
N GLU A 85 9.41 14.64 23.65
CA GLU A 85 8.37 13.63 23.90
C GLU A 85 8.53 12.43 22.96
N ASP A 86 7.89 11.30 23.31
CA ASP A 86 7.74 10.20 22.36
C ASP A 86 6.88 10.65 21.16
N VAL A 87 7.10 10.03 20.01
CA VAL A 87 6.35 10.33 18.78
C VAL A 87 5.55 9.11 18.34
N LYS A 88 4.27 9.33 18.04
CA LYS A 88 3.34 8.36 17.47
C LYS A 88 3.10 8.71 16.01
N VAL A 89 3.33 7.76 15.10
CA VAL A 89 3.10 7.95 13.66
C VAL A 89 1.83 7.22 13.24
N THR A 90 1.01 7.88 12.44
CA THR A 90 -0.16 7.29 11.78
C THR A 90 0.07 7.29 10.28
N LEU A 91 -0.08 6.11 9.65
CA LEU A 91 -0.03 5.93 8.20
C LEU A 91 -1.45 5.68 7.67
N SER A 92 -1.75 6.28 6.52
CA SER A 92 -3.02 6.11 5.82
C SER A 92 -2.77 5.98 4.33
N ALA A 93 -3.37 4.99 3.67
CA ALA A 93 -3.28 4.83 2.22
C ALA A 93 -4.67 4.86 1.59
N GLN A 94 -4.74 5.36 0.37
CA GLN A 94 -5.92 5.32 -0.48
C GLN A 94 -5.59 4.59 -1.78
N ASP A 95 -6.52 3.76 -2.21
CA ASP A 95 -6.45 3.16 -3.54
C ASP A 95 -6.79 4.20 -4.61
N ASN A 96 -6.19 4.04 -5.78
CA ASN A 96 -6.36 4.95 -6.91
C ASN A 96 -7.38 4.40 -7.92
N GLU A 97 -7.62 5.13 -9.02
CA GLU A 97 -8.66 4.87 -10.04
C GLU A 97 -8.65 3.47 -10.69
N GLY A 98 -7.64 2.64 -10.41
CA GLY A 98 -7.61 1.23 -10.78
C GLY A 98 -8.56 0.34 -9.97
N ASP A 99 -9.03 0.81 -8.81
CA ASP A 99 -10.00 0.17 -7.91
C ASP A 99 -9.65 -1.29 -7.52
N SER A 100 -8.36 -1.67 -7.54
CA SER A 100 -7.97 -3.03 -7.13
C SER A 100 -8.06 -3.25 -5.61
N GLY A 101 -8.12 -2.16 -4.86
CA GLY A 101 -8.18 -2.10 -3.41
C GLY A 101 -6.79 -2.19 -2.78
N LEU A 102 -6.64 -1.50 -1.64
CA LEU A 102 -5.43 -1.56 -0.82
C LEU A 102 -5.23 -2.98 -0.26
N LYS A 103 -4.02 -3.54 -0.41
CA LYS A 103 -3.63 -4.84 0.15
C LYS A 103 -2.93 -4.69 1.49
N ASP A 104 -1.81 -3.98 1.52
CA ASP A 104 -1.06 -3.74 2.75
C ASP A 104 -0.30 -2.41 2.74
N ILE A 105 0.09 -1.97 3.94
CA ILE A 105 1.03 -0.87 4.19
C ILE A 105 2.22 -1.48 4.92
N ARG A 106 3.44 -1.15 4.47
CA ARG A 106 4.69 -1.60 5.09
C ARG A 106 5.54 -0.41 5.51
N TYR A 107 6.26 -0.58 6.59
CA TYR A 107 7.21 0.41 7.08
C TYR A 107 8.44 -0.22 7.71
N SER A 108 9.53 0.55 7.74
CA SER A 108 10.78 0.25 8.43
C SER A 108 11.39 1.55 8.96
N ALA A 109 12.34 1.47 9.88
CA ALA A 109 13.04 2.64 10.38
C ALA A 109 14.54 2.37 10.57
N THR A 110 15.34 3.40 10.40
CA THR A 110 16.80 3.38 10.62
C THR A 110 17.23 4.61 11.41
N GLY A 111 18.42 4.56 12.03
CA GLY A 111 18.97 5.65 12.85
C GLY A 111 18.88 5.34 14.33
N ALA A 112 18.48 6.33 15.14
CA ALA A 112 18.36 6.23 16.60
C ALA A 112 17.52 5.02 17.06
N GLN A 113 16.37 4.81 16.43
CA GLN A 113 15.54 3.62 16.62
C GLN A 113 15.46 2.88 15.28
N SER A 114 15.79 1.58 15.30
CA SER A 114 15.73 0.74 14.10
C SER A 114 14.55 -0.21 14.17
N ILE A 115 13.79 -0.29 13.08
CA ILE A 115 12.62 -1.15 12.94
C ILE A 115 12.79 -1.95 11.64
N SER A 116 12.83 -3.28 11.76
CA SER A 116 12.78 -4.17 10.58
C SER A 116 11.47 -3.99 9.82
N GLU A 117 11.50 -4.22 8.51
CA GLU A 117 10.28 -4.07 7.69
C GLU A 117 9.14 -4.93 8.24
N THR A 118 8.01 -4.29 8.51
CA THR A 118 6.82 -4.93 9.05
C THR A 118 5.55 -4.32 8.47
N ILE A 119 4.44 -5.03 8.62
CA ILE A 119 3.10 -4.58 8.19
C ILE A 119 2.55 -3.61 9.24
N TYR A 120 1.95 -2.51 8.77
CA TYR A 120 1.32 -1.50 9.61
C TYR A 120 -0.02 -1.99 10.19
N ASP A 121 -0.16 -1.85 11.51
CA ASP A 121 -1.37 -2.12 12.26
C ASP A 121 -1.78 -0.87 13.04
N SER A 122 -2.92 -0.27 12.69
CA SER A 122 -3.42 0.96 13.30
C SER A 122 -3.82 0.80 14.78
N GLN A 123 -4.05 -0.43 15.25
CA GLN A 123 -4.35 -0.72 16.65
C GLN A 123 -3.08 -0.95 17.48
N ASN A 124 -1.99 -1.36 16.83
CA ASN A 124 -0.73 -1.72 17.48
C ASN A 124 0.42 -0.87 16.92
N LEU A 125 0.32 0.45 17.09
CA LEU A 125 1.32 1.41 16.65
C LEU A 125 2.55 1.34 17.57
N PRO A 126 3.75 0.99 17.08
CA PRO A 126 4.95 1.08 17.90
C PRO A 126 5.29 2.57 18.15
N PRO A 127 5.47 2.99 19.42
CA PRO A 127 5.93 4.33 19.70
C PRO A 127 7.41 4.49 19.29
N ILE A 128 7.77 5.70 18.87
CA ILE A 128 9.16 6.09 18.65
C ILE A 128 9.63 6.80 19.92
N THR A 129 10.58 6.19 20.61
CA THR A 129 10.93 6.57 22.00
C THR A 129 12.41 6.86 22.20
N THR A 130 13.26 6.40 21.29
CA THR A 130 14.72 6.53 21.41
C THR A 130 15.17 7.92 20.97
N GLU A 131 16.01 8.57 21.79
CA GLU A 131 16.61 9.86 21.47
C GLU A 131 17.55 9.78 20.27
N GLY A 132 17.61 10.89 19.53
CA GLY A 132 18.40 11.05 18.32
C GLY A 132 17.53 11.25 17.08
N THR A 133 18.16 11.13 15.92
CA THR A 133 17.49 11.24 14.62
C THR A 133 17.18 9.85 14.08
N MET A 134 15.93 9.64 13.66
CA MET A 134 15.44 8.43 13.01
C MET A 134 14.78 8.79 11.67
N THR A 135 14.93 7.93 10.68
CA THR A 135 14.20 8.00 9.40
C THR A 135 13.28 6.79 9.28
N LEU A 136 11.97 7.05 9.24
CA LEU A 136 10.93 6.07 8.90
C LEU A 136 10.80 6.03 7.37
N SER A 137 10.74 4.83 6.80
CA SER A 137 10.45 4.56 5.39
C SER A 137 9.15 3.76 5.29
N TYR A 138 8.24 4.13 4.39
CA TYR A 138 6.91 3.51 4.28
C TYR A 138 6.37 3.54 2.85
N PHE A 139 5.57 2.53 2.50
CA PHE A 139 4.90 2.42 1.20
C PHE A 139 3.60 1.60 1.33
N ALA A 140 2.70 1.78 0.36
CA ALA A 140 1.49 0.98 0.20
C ALA A 140 1.59 0.03 -1.01
N THR A 141 0.87 -1.08 -0.96
CA THR A 141 0.70 -2.03 -2.07
C THR A 141 -0.77 -2.37 -2.24
N ASP A 142 -1.24 -2.46 -3.48
CA ASP A 142 -2.62 -2.85 -3.81
C ASP A 142 -2.77 -4.37 -4.06
N ASN A 143 -3.99 -4.83 -4.34
CA ASN A 143 -4.25 -6.25 -4.64
C ASN A 143 -3.75 -6.67 -6.03
N ALA A 144 -3.56 -5.73 -6.95
CA ALA A 144 -2.94 -5.99 -8.25
C ALA A 144 -1.41 -6.16 -8.16
N GLY A 145 -0.80 -5.80 -7.03
CA GLY A 145 0.63 -5.88 -6.77
C GLY A 145 1.39 -4.60 -7.13
N ASN A 146 0.70 -3.51 -7.45
CA ASN A 146 1.36 -2.22 -7.63
C ASN A 146 1.79 -1.68 -6.27
N GLN A 147 3.09 -1.46 -6.14
CA GLN A 147 3.70 -0.88 -4.96
C GLN A 147 4.02 0.59 -5.24
N GLU A 148 3.78 1.46 -4.26
CA GLU A 148 4.25 2.84 -4.34
C GLU A 148 5.78 2.91 -4.34
N SER A 149 6.34 3.57 -5.35
CA SER A 149 7.79 3.69 -5.56
C SER A 149 8.17 5.10 -6.04
N PRO A 150 9.20 5.74 -5.45
CA PRO A 150 9.97 5.26 -4.29
C PRO A 150 9.13 5.26 -3.01
N ALA A 151 9.57 4.47 -2.02
CA ALA A 151 9.00 4.55 -0.67
C ALA A 151 9.14 5.97 -0.12
N LYS A 152 8.09 6.44 0.58
CA LYS A 152 8.09 7.74 1.24
C LYS A 152 8.84 7.67 2.56
N THR A 153 9.31 8.83 3.03
CA THR A 153 10.07 8.92 4.27
C THR A 153 9.53 10.00 5.21
N LEU A 154 9.81 9.82 6.51
CA LEU A 154 9.48 10.75 7.58
C LEU A 154 10.64 10.78 8.57
N THR A 155 11.21 11.97 8.82
CA THR A 155 12.28 12.15 9.80
C THR A 155 11.71 12.53 11.15
N VAL A 156 12.11 11.80 12.19
CA VAL A 156 11.74 12.04 13.59
C VAL A 156 13.00 12.34 14.39
N LYS A 157 12.98 13.41 15.20
CA LYS A 157 14.09 13.82 16.06
C LYS A 157 13.60 13.99 17.50
N ILE A 158 14.19 13.21 18.40
CA ILE A 158 13.83 13.20 19.83
C ILE A 158 15.06 13.61 20.64
N ASP A 159 14.90 14.57 21.52
CA ASP A 159 15.89 14.97 22.52
C ASP A 159 15.18 15.26 23.85
N LYS A 160 15.32 14.36 24.81
CA LYS A 160 14.74 14.47 26.16
C LYS A 160 15.81 14.80 27.20
N SER A 161 17.04 15.10 26.76
CA SER A 161 18.15 15.40 27.65
C SER A 161 17.91 16.72 28.35
N ALA A 162 17.90 16.70 29.69
CA ALA A 162 17.81 17.92 30.47
C ALA A 162 19.09 18.75 30.29
N PRO A 163 18.99 20.10 30.22
CA PRO A 163 20.16 20.94 30.16
C PRO A 163 20.98 20.79 31.45
N THR A 164 22.30 20.65 31.33
CA THR A 164 23.20 20.62 32.49
C THR A 164 23.62 22.05 32.87
N LEU A 165 23.48 22.41 34.14
CA LEU A 165 24.09 23.62 34.69
C LEU A 165 25.55 23.33 35.03
N ASP A 166 26.49 23.99 34.38
CA ASP A 166 27.89 23.96 34.79
C ASP A 166 28.07 24.91 35.97
N THR A 167 28.34 24.36 37.15
CA THR A 167 28.60 25.15 38.36
C THR A 167 30.10 25.34 38.61
N ASP A 168 30.97 25.30 37.59
CA ASP A 168 32.36 25.74 37.76
C ASP A 168 32.45 27.26 37.87
N ASN A 169 31.93 27.78 38.98
CA ASN A 169 32.18 29.12 39.42
C ASN A 169 33.46 29.12 40.27
N SER A 170 34.59 28.87 39.63
CA SER A 170 35.91 29.01 40.24
C SER A 170 36.23 30.50 40.46
N TYR A 171 35.49 31.17 41.35
CA TYR A 171 35.95 32.41 41.97
C TYR A 171 37.11 32.06 42.90
N ARG A 172 38.30 31.89 42.32
CA ARG A 172 39.54 31.83 43.09
C ARG A 172 39.63 33.12 43.91
N SER A 173 39.42 32.96 45.19
CA SER A 173 39.74 33.88 46.28
C SER A 173 41.04 34.63 45.99
N ALA A 174 40.95 35.92 45.68
CA ALA A 174 42.10 36.81 45.71
C ALA A 174 42.46 37.04 47.18
N LEU A 175 43.52 36.35 47.62
CA LEU A 175 44.18 36.52 48.91
C LEU A 175 44.58 37.99 49.08
N LEU A 176 43.98 38.66 50.06
CA LEU A 176 44.40 39.98 50.52
C LEU A 176 45.79 39.83 51.18
N MET A 177 46.84 40.30 50.52
CA MET A 177 48.13 40.56 51.19
C MET A 177 48.10 42.01 51.71
N ALA A 178 48.16 42.12 53.03
CA ALA A 178 48.37 43.36 53.78
C ALA A 178 49.82 43.85 53.67
#